data_AF-A0A1E3UG92-F1
#
_entry.id   AF-A0A1E3UG92-F1
#
_cell.length_a   1.000
_cell.length_b   1.000
_cell.length_c   1.000
_cell.angle_alpha   90.00
_cell.angle_beta   90.00
_cell.angle_gamma   90.00
#
_symmetry.space_group_name_H-M   'P 1'
#
loop_
_entity.id
_entity.type
_entity.pdbx_description
1 polymer ?
#
loop_
_entity_poly.entity_id
_entity_poly.type
_entity_poly.pdbx_seq_one_letter_code
_entity_poly.pdbx_strand_id
1 'polypeptide(L)'
;MKFREDGTFHILHITDIQEIPEVAEDTLTLMRRALDAAKPDLVVFTGDQLKGYSKKFRKKPGQVEKTINRIMEPVVSRGIPFAVTFGNHDEQSGMTNDEQMEIYRNIPGCVDWLNSRGQEILHGTEEGTFAVGIRNFEETQTVMAVYLMDSRGDAPGGGYQTLNPRQVFWYKGARDTFEQEHGRLIPGIVFQHIPMPEYYRLLKKTDKKTKGAVRTYRTHANEYYVLDPEKYRSGSFKEAVSIPDNNAREFESFREKGDIFAVYCGHDHRNSFVGNCGGLDLGYTPSCGFNEYGDGVNRAAREFIFHEEDPAAYETRLLTYKDLVGGKPSRPFRDFAYSHIPATKEEAVAKIKKYVLFTGLAIAGVQAVRSVYKRRKK
;
A
#
# COMPACT_ATOMS: atom_id res chain seq x y z
N MET A 1 -11.89 -17.36 11.90
CA MET A 1 -12.08 -16.93 10.49
C MET A 1 -11.98 -18.15 9.63
N LYS A 2 -12.91 -18.28 8.68
CA LYS A 2 -13.05 -19.44 7.83
C LYS A 2 -13.63 -19.07 6.47
N PHE A 3 -13.41 -19.92 5.47
CA PHE A 3 -14.11 -19.87 4.19
C PHE A 3 -15.63 -20.02 4.38
N ARG A 4 -16.37 -19.41 3.46
CA ARG A 4 -17.84 -19.43 3.43
C ARG A 4 -18.34 -20.78 2.88
N GLU A 5 -19.64 -21.00 3.02
CA GLU A 5 -20.31 -22.20 2.48
C GLU A 5 -20.18 -22.33 0.96
N ASP A 6 -20.06 -21.20 0.24
CA ASP A 6 -19.82 -21.18 -1.21
C ASP A 6 -18.34 -21.42 -1.59
N GLY A 7 -17.48 -21.73 -0.61
CA GLY A 7 -16.06 -21.97 -0.80
C GLY A 7 -15.22 -20.71 -0.97
N THR A 8 -15.78 -19.50 -0.75
CA THR A 8 -15.03 -18.25 -0.92
C THR A 8 -14.56 -17.64 0.41
N PHE A 9 -13.47 -16.89 0.37
CA PHE A 9 -13.04 -15.99 1.45
C PHE A 9 -12.62 -14.65 0.84
N HIS A 10 -13.16 -13.56 1.36
CA HIS A 10 -12.95 -12.22 0.81
C HIS A 10 -12.07 -11.38 1.73
N ILE A 11 -10.99 -10.82 1.19
CA ILE A 11 -10.20 -9.79 1.86
C ILE A 11 -10.38 -8.46 1.16
N LEU A 12 -10.63 -7.39 1.93
CA LEU A 12 -10.53 -6.03 1.43
C LEU A 12 -9.26 -5.38 1.95
N HIS A 13 -8.32 -5.11 1.05
CA HIS A 13 -7.06 -4.43 1.34
C HIS A 13 -7.22 -2.92 1.17
N ILE A 14 -6.93 -2.19 2.24
CA ILE A 14 -7.00 -0.73 2.30
C ILE A 14 -5.64 -0.21 2.78
N THR A 15 -5.09 0.80 2.11
CA THR A 15 -3.77 1.35 2.44
C THR A 15 -3.70 2.84 2.12
N ASP A 16 -2.71 3.52 2.69
CA ASP A 16 -2.42 4.95 2.45
C ASP A 16 -3.67 5.82 2.60
N ILE A 17 -4.42 5.60 3.68
CA ILE A 17 -5.56 6.46 4.02
C ILE A 17 -5.06 7.87 4.37
N GLN A 18 -3.88 7.97 4.99
CA GLN A 18 -3.17 9.18 5.39
C GLN A 18 -4.11 10.31 5.84
N GLU A 19 -4.96 9.98 6.80
CA GLU A 19 -5.92 10.93 7.31
C GLU A 19 -5.30 11.85 8.35
N ILE A 20 -5.92 13.02 8.50
CA ILE A 20 -5.64 13.99 9.56
C ILE A 20 -6.86 14.05 10.48
N PRO A 21 -6.79 14.75 11.64
CA PRO A 21 -7.94 14.82 12.54
C PRO A 21 -9.27 15.27 11.91
N GLU A 22 -9.22 16.13 10.90
CA GLU A 22 -10.38 16.44 10.06
C GLU A 22 -10.46 15.47 8.88
N VAL A 23 -10.87 14.24 9.22
CA VAL A 23 -11.01 13.11 8.28
C VAL A 23 -11.86 13.53 7.07
N ALA A 24 -11.39 13.24 5.86
CA ALA A 24 -12.12 13.57 4.66
C ALA A 24 -13.35 12.66 4.47
N GLU A 25 -14.50 13.25 4.16
CA GLU A 25 -15.72 12.46 3.94
C GLU A 25 -15.67 11.60 2.66
N ASP A 26 -14.87 12.01 1.67
CA ASP A 26 -14.64 11.21 0.46
C ASP A 26 -13.91 9.90 0.77
N THR A 27 -12.93 9.91 1.69
CA THR A 27 -12.26 8.70 2.19
C THR A 27 -13.26 7.76 2.85
N LEU A 28 -14.06 8.26 3.78
CA LEU A 28 -15.06 7.43 4.47
C LEU A 28 -16.13 6.92 3.51
N THR A 29 -16.49 7.72 2.50
CA THR A 29 -17.43 7.31 1.46
C THR A 29 -16.85 6.18 0.62
N LEU A 30 -15.60 6.29 0.18
CA LEU A 30 -14.92 5.20 -0.54
C LEU A 30 -14.90 3.93 0.29
N MET A 31 -14.46 4.01 1.55
CA MET A 31 -14.39 2.86 2.44
C MET A 31 -15.76 2.20 2.62
N ARG A 32 -16.81 2.98 2.93
CA ARG A 32 -18.18 2.43 3.08
C ARG A 32 -18.66 1.74 1.82
N ARG A 33 -18.49 2.36 0.65
CA ARG A 33 -18.93 1.77 -0.62
C ARG A 33 -18.14 0.53 -1.00
N ALA A 34 -16.83 0.52 -0.76
CA ALA A 34 -15.98 -0.64 -1.00
C ALA A 34 -16.36 -1.81 -0.09
N LEU A 35 -16.61 -1.55 1.19
CA LEU A 35 -17.10 -2.55 2.15
C LEU A 35 -18.47 -3.11 1.75
N ASP A 36 -19.40 -2.26 1.30
CA ASP A 36 -20.74 -2.68 0.85
C ASP A 36 -20.68 -3.53 -0.44
N ALA A 37 -19.74 -3.21 -1.34
CA ALA A 37 -19.56 -3.92 -2.60
C ALA A 37 -18.83 -5.27 -2.43
N ALA A 38 -17.75 -5.30 -1.65
CA ALA A 38 -16.95 -6.51 -1.43
C ALA A 38 -17.55 -7.46 -0.40
N LYS A 39 -18.25 -6.92 0.62
CA LYS A 39 -18.70 -7.66 1.81
C LYS A 39 -17.59 -8.57 2.36
N PRO A 40 -16.42 -8.03 2.73
CA PRO A 40 -15.26 -8.85 3.06
C PRO A 40 -15.42 -9.61 4.37
N ASP A 41 -14.75 -10.75 4.48
CA ASP A 41 -14.62 -11.52 5.72
C ASP A 41 -13.49 -10.99 6.62
N LEU A 42 -12.54 -10.26 6.02
CA LEU A 42 -11.44 -9.58 6.69
C LEU A 42 -11.06 -8.28 5.96
N VAL A 43 -10.82 -7.21 6.71
CA VAL A 43 -10.18 -6.00 6.18
C VAL A 43 -8.71 -5.98 6.60
N VAL A 44 -7.81 -5.78 5.64
CA VAL A 44 -6.37 -5.66 5.91
C VAL A 44 -5.93 -4.22 5.66
N PHE A 45 -5.34 -3.58 6.68
CA PHE A 45 -4.75 -2.25 6.60
C PHE A 45 -3.23 -2.34 6.58
N THR A 46 -2.57 -1.89 5.49
CA THR A 46 -1.10 -1.99 5.34
C THR A 46 -0.37 -0.68 5.48
N GLY A 47 -0.60 0.00 6.60
CA GLY A 47 0.15 1.18 6.95
C GLY A 47 -0.33 2.47 6.31
N ASP A 48 0.26 3.56 6.83
CA ASP A 48 -0.03 4.93 6.50
C ASP A 48 -1.53 5.24 6.66
N GLN A 49 -2.11 4.75 7.76
CA GLN A 49 -3.47 5.14 8.11
C GLN A 49 -3.53 6.62 8.49
N LEU A 50 -2.45 7.12 9.10
CA LEU A 50 -2.32 8.51 9.54
C LEU A 50 -1.32 9.27 8.68
N LYS A 51 -1.67 10.52 8.36
CA LYS A 51 -0.69 11.49 7.85
C LYS A 51 0.15 12.03 9.00
N GLY A 52 0.97 11.18 9.62
CA GLY A 52 1.57 11.47 10.93
C GLY A 52 2.43 12.74 10.96
N TYR A 53 3.10 13.08 9.85
CA TYR A 53 3.85 14.35 9.72
C TYR A 53 2.98 15.62 9.75
N SER A 54 1.65 15.49 9.76
CA SER A 54 0.74 16.61 9.95
C SER A 54 0.91 17.22 11.34
N LYS A 55 1.20 18.53 11.36
CA LYS A 55 1.27 19.31 12.62
C LYS A 55 -0.05 19.28 13.41
N LYS A 56 -1.16 18.85 12.80
CA LYS A 56 -2.48 18.79 13.45
C LYS A 56 -2.55 17.77 14.58
N PHE A 57 -1.82 16.66 14.48
CA PHE A 57 -1.75 15.67 15.56
C PHE A 57 -1.10 16.24 16.84
N ARG A 58 -0.24 17.24 16.70
CA ARG A 58 0.45 17.92 17.80
C ARG A 58 -0.33 19.08 18.41
N LYS A 59 -1.48 19.46 17.83
CA LYS A 59 -2.24 20.64 18.30
C LYS A 59 -3.04 20.40 19.57
N LYS A 60 -3.51 19.17 19.77
CA LYS A 60 -4.36 18.78 20.89
C LYS A 60 -4.03 17.32 21.27
N PRO A 61 -4.14 16.94 22.55
CA PRO A 61 -4.03 15.54 22.95
C PRO A 61 -5.18 14.71 22.37
N GLY A 62 -4.98 13.39 22.27
CA GLY A 62 -5.99 12.42 21.82
C GLY A 62 -6.38 12.51 20.34
N GLN A 63 -5.69 13.30 19.53
CA GLN A 63 -6.04 13.44 18.11
C GLN A 63 -5.73 12.18 17.30
N VAL A 64 -4.68 11.45 17.65
CA VAL A 64 -4.33 10.17 17.01
C VAL A 64 -5.45 9.15 17.23
N GLU A 65 -5.76 8.84 18.49
CA GLU A 65 -6.86 7.94 18.86
C GLU A 65 -8.20 8.34 18.24
N LYS A 66 -8.55 9.63 18.30
CA LYS A 66 -9.79 10.13 17.67
C LYS A 66 -9.81 9.90 16.16
N THR A 67 -8.68 10.07 15.49
CA THR A 67 -8.57 9.88 14.04
C THR A 67 -8.68 8.40 13.70
N ILE A 68 -7.94 7.53 14.41
CA ILE A 68 -8.02 6.07 14.26
C ILE A 68 -9.47 5.59 14.45
N ASN A 69 -10.12 5.96 15.55
CA ASN A 69 -11.52 5.59 15.80
C ASN A 69 -12.47 6.06 14.68
N ARG A 70 -12.22 7.24 14.09
CA ARG A 70 -13.04 7.77 13.00
C ARG A 70 -12.83 7.00 11.69
N ILE A 71 -11.60 6.66 11.32
CA ILE A 71 -11.31 5.91 10.09
C ILE A 71 -11.73 4.44 10.20
N MET A 72 -11.77 3.87 11.41
CA MET A 72 -12.21 2.49 11.64
C MET A 72 -13.73 2.33 11.69
N GLU A 73 -14.48 3.41 11.91
CA GLU A 73 -15.95 3.39 12.04
C GLU A 73 -16.68 2.65 10.89
N PRO A 74 -16.32 2.81 9.60
CA PRO A 74 -16.95 2.06 8.51
C PRO A 74 -16.83 0.53 8.65
N VAL A 75 -15.71 0.04 9.19
CA VAL A 75 -15.44 -1.39 9.38
C VAL A 75 -16.15 -1.90 10.64
N VAL A 76 -15.99 -1.17 11.75
CA VAL A 76 -16.57 -1.51 13.05
C VAL A 76 -18.10 -1.56 12.99
N SER A 77 -18.74 -0.58 12.34
CA SER A 77 -20.21 -0.53 12.19
C SER A 77 -20.78 -1.71 11.40
N ARG A 78 -19.96 -2.42 10.63
CA ARG A 78 -20.35 -3.63 9.87
C ARG A 78 -19.99 -4.92 10.60
N GLY A 79 -19.32 -4.85 11.76
CA GLY A 79 -18.88 -6.02 12.51
C GLY A 79 -17.83 -6.87 11.77
N ILE A 80 -17.10 -6.26 10.83
CA ILE A 80 -16.10 -6.98 10.03
C ILE A 80 -14.77 -7.01 10.78
N PRO A 81 -14.12 -8.18 10.95
CA PRO A 81 -12.77 -8.26 11.50
C PRO A 81 -11.76 -7.45 10.69
N PHE A 82 -10.76 -6.88 11.35
CA PHE A 82 -9.69 -6.16 10.67
C PHE A 82 -8.31 -6.45 11.25
N ALA A 83 -7.32 -6.46 10.38
CA ALA A 83 -5.90 -6.63 10.71
C ALA A 83 -5.13 -5.37 10.29
N VAL A 84 -4.15 -4.94 11.09
CA VAL A 84 -3.38 -3.72 10.85
C VAL A 84 -1.89 -4.01 10.89
N THR A 85 -1.17 -3.44 9.94
CA THR A 85 0.27 -3.18 10.01
C THR A 85 0.53 -1.70 9.68
N PHE A 86 1.79 -1.29 9.75
CA PHE A 86 2.21 0.10 9.79
C PHE A 86 3.01 0.52 8.56
N GLY A 87 2.98 1.83 8.31
CA GLY A 87 3.74 2.48 7.25
C GLY A 87 4.70 3.53 7.79
N ASN A 88 5.48 4.12 6.90
CA ASN A 88 6.56 5.03 7.25
C ASN A 88 6.06 6.36 7.84
N HIS A 89 4.77 6.70 7.68
CA HIS A 89 4.19 7.93 8.19
C HIS A 89 3.45 7.78 9.52
N ASP A 90 3.13 6.58 9.99
CA ASP A 90 2.28 6.40 11.17
C ASP A 90 2.96 6.90 12.46
N GLU A 91 4.21 6.50 12.73
CA GLU A 91 4.95 6.94 13.93
C GLU A 91 5.22 8.45 13.95
N GLN A 92 5.19 9.11 12.79
CA GLN A 92 5.43 10.54 12.68
C GLN A 92 4.31 11.37 13.34
N SER A 93 3.18 10.73 13.68
CA SER A 93 2.05 11.31 14.42
C SER A 93 2.44 11.74 15.84
N GLY A 94 3.54 11.19 16.38
CA GLY A 94 4.00 11.38 17.75
C GLY A 94 3.61 10.26 18.71
N MET A 95 3.10 9.14 18.19
CA MET A 95 2.90 7.88 18.91
C MET A 95 3.67 6.76 18.20
N THR A 96 4.26 5.83 18.95
CA THR A 96 4.93 4.66 18.36
C THR A 96 3.91 3.70 17.74
N ASN A 97 4.39 2.74 16.93
CA ASN A 97 3.51 1.67 16.43
C ASN A 97 2.90 0.86 17.58
N ASP A 98 3.65 0.60 18.67
CA ASP A 98 3.15 -0.10 19.85
C ASP A 98 1.99 0.66 20.52
N GLU A 99 2.15 1.96 20.76
CA GLU A 99 1.10 2.80 21.35
C GLU A 99 -0.13 2.90 20.44
N GLN A 100 0.06 2.89 19.11
CA GLN A 100 -1.04 2.84 18.16
C GLN A 100 -1.74 1.47 18.14
N MET A 101 -1.01 0.35 18.26
CA MET A 101 -1.62 -0.98 18.38
C MET A 101 -2.45 -1.12 19.64
N GLU A 102 -2.07 -0.48 20.76
CA GLU A 102 -2.92 -0.44 21.96
C GLU A 102 -4.27 0.23 21.66
N ILE A 103 -4.30 1.29 20.85
CA ILE A 103 -5.56 1.88 20.39
C ILE A 103 -6.34 0.89 19.54
N TYR A 104 -5.72 0.29 18.51
CA TYR A 104 -6.40 -0.65 17.63
C TYR A 104 -6.96 -1.87 18.38
N ARG A 105 -6.23 -2.42 19.35
CA ARG A 105 -6.69 -3.54 20.19
C ARG A 105 -7.95 -3.23 20.99
N ASN A 106 -8.19 -1.96 21.33
CA ASN A 106 -9.40 -1.54 22.02
C ASN A 106 -10.61 -1.34 21.08
N ILE A 107 -10.42 -1.46 19.77
CA ILE A 107 -11.49 -1.32 18.78
C ILE A 107 -12.10 -2.71 18.46
N PRO A 108 -13.43 -2.86 18.56
CA PRO A 108 -14.10 -4.13 18.24
C PRO A 108 -13.78 -4.64 16.83
N GLY A 109 -13.43 -5.92 16.73
CA GLY A 109 -13.07 -6.56 15.47
C GLY A 109 -11.56 -6.55 15.15
N CYS A 110 -10.72 -5.90 15.97
CA CYS A 110 -9.27 -5.99 15.79
C CYS A 110 -8.78 -7.43 15.93
N VAL A 111 -8.20 -7.97 14.86
CA VAL A 111 -7.57 -9.28 14.82
C VAL A 111 -6.25 -9.20 15.57
N ASP A 112 -6.30 -9.58 16.83
CA ASP A 112 -5.17 -9.73 17.74
C ASP A 112 -5.40 -10.97 18.63
N TRP A 113 -4.36 -11.57 19.18
CA TRP A 113 -4.50 -12.77 20.03
C TRP A 113 -5.34 -12.50 21.29
N LEU A 114 -5.30 -11.27 21.82
CA LEU A 114 -6.10 -10.85 22.96
C LEU A 114 -7.61 -10.83 22.66
N ASN A 115 -7.95 -10.59 21.39
CA ASN A 115 -9.32 -10.35 20.93
C ASN A 115 -9.90 -11.52 20.12
N SER A 116 -9.07 -12.49 19.71
CA SER A 116 -9.45 -13.54 18.74
C SER A 116 -9.28 -14.94 19.32
N ARG A 117 -9.93 -15.23 20.46
CA ARG A 117 -9.82 -16.56 21.08
C ARG A 117 -10.25 -17.67 20.11
N GLY A 118 -9.40 -18.70 19.98
CA GLY A 118 -9.63 -19.83 19.07
C GLY A 118 -9.20 -19.58 17.61
N GLN A 119 -8.82 -18.35 17.26
CA GLN A 119 -8.17 -18.05 15.99
C GLN A 119 -6.69 -18.45 16.06
N GLU A 120 -6.21 -19.16 15.05
CA GLU A 120 -4.79 -19.46 14.91
C GLU A 120 -4.06 -18.17 14.48
N ILE A 121 -3.29 -17.58 15.41
CA ILE A 121 -2.51 -16.38 15.21
C ILE A 121 -1.09 -16.60 15.73
N LEU A 122 -0.10 -16.41 14.88
CA LEU A 122 1.31 -16.45 15.25
C LEU A 122 1.82 -15.01 15.27
N HIS A 123 2.29 -14.53 16.43
CA HIS A 123 2.78 -13.15 16.58
C HIS A 123 4.26 -13.04 16.26
N GLY A 124 4.60 -11.96 15.56
CA GLY A 124 5.94 -11.58 15.16
C GLY A 124 6.78 -10.95 16.25
N THR A 125 7.93 -10.46 15.85
CA THR A 125 8.90 -9.83 16.76
C THR A 125 8.57 -8.39 17.11
N GLU A 126 7.69 -7.75 16.35
CA GLU A 126 7.32 -6.34 16.45
C GLU A 126 5.82 -6.20 16.15
N GLU A 127 5.20 -5.16 16.69
CA GLU A 127 3.78 -4.88 16.50
C GLU A 127 3.43 -4.67 15.01
N GLY A 128 2.26 -5.15 14.59
CA GLY A 128 1.89 -5.18 13.17
C GLY A 128 2.58 -6.25 12.32
N THR A 129 3.37 -7.15 12.93
CA THR A 129 3.89 -8.37 12.28
C THR A 129 3.24 -9.61 12.87
N PHE A 130 2.43 -10.34 12.11
CA PHE A 130 1.78 -11.57 12.56
C PHE A 130 1.22 -12.37 11.39
N ALA A 131 0.90 -13.64 11.63
CA ALA A 131 0.26 -14.53 10.67
C ALA A 131 -1.06 -15.05 11.22
N VAL A 132 -2.05 -15.22 10.35
CA VAL A 132 -3.39 -15.69 10.70
C VAL A 132 -3.75 -16.90 9.83
N GLY A 133 -4.10 -18.01 10.44
CA GLY A 133 -4.60 -19.20 9.74
C GLY A 133 -6.08 -19.08 9.38
N ILE A 134 -6.43 -19.17 8.11
CA ILE A 134 -7.81 -19.18 7.62
C ILE A 134 -8.26 -20.63 7.44
N ARG A 135 -9.32 -21.01 8.14
CA ARG A 135 -9.84 -22.38 8.13
C ARG A 135 -10.76 -22.66 6.96
N ASN A 136 -10.86 -23.91 6.55
CA ASN A 136 -11.96 -24.36 5.68
C ASN A 136 -13.34 -24.12 6.32
N PHE A 137 -14.40 -24.24 5.52
CA PHE A 137 -15.78 -24.03 5.96
C PHE A 137 -16.18 -24.89 7.18
N GLU A 138 -15.74 -26.15 7.22
CA GLU A 138 -16.00 -27.09 8.32
C GLU A 138 -15.16 -26.82 9.58
N GLU A 139 -14.23 -25.87 9.53
CA GLU A 139 -13.33 -25.48 10.62
C GLU A 139 -12.40 -26.60 11.12
N THR A 140 -12.14 -27.60 10.28
CA THR A 140 -11.32 -28.78 10.62
C THR A 140 -9.84 -28.59 10.34
N GLN A 141 -9.47 -27.71 9.40
CA GLN A 141 -8.08 -27.48 8.99
C GLN A 141 -7.86 -26.04 8.56
N THR A 142 -6.63 -25.55 8.73
CA THR A 142 -6.19 -24.30 8.12
C THR A 142 -5.80 -24.56 6.67
N VAL A 143 -6.36 -23.78 5.74
CA VAL A 143 -6.16 -23.95 4.29
C VAL A 143 -5.40 -22.80 3.65
N MET A 144 -5.33 -21.64 4.30
CA MET A 144 -4.60 -20.47 3.83
C MET A 144 -4.02 -19.69 5.02
N ALA A 145 -2.88 -19.04 4.83
CA ALA A 145 -2.30 -18.13 5.81
C ALA A 145 -2.28 -16.68 5.29
N VAL A 146 -2.65 -15.72 6.15
CA VAL A 146 -2.53 -14.29 5.86
C VAL A 146 -1.44 -13.72 6.74
N TYR A 147 -0.37 -13.21 6.13
CA TYR A 147 0.76 -12.60 6.81
C TYR A 147 0.67 -11.08 6.71
N LEU A 148 0.77 -10.39 7.85
CA LEU A 148 1.04 -8.97 7.92
C LEU A 148 2.49 -8.78 8.36
N MET A 149 3.23 -7.94 7.65
CA MET A 149 4.64 -7.65 7.94
C MET A 149 4.83 -6.14 8.09
N ASP A 150 5.28 -5.70 9.27
CA ASP A 150 5.71 -4.31 9.46
C ASP A 150 7.02 -4.08 8.70
N SER A 151 6.91 -3.53 7.49
CA SER A 151 8.05 -3.18 6.65
C SER A 151 8.84 -1.96 7.15
N ARG A 152 8.44 -1.39 8.29
CA ARG A 152 9.04 -0.25 8.97
C ARG A 152 8.92 1.04 8.16
N GLY A 153 9.89 1.94 8.31
CA GLY A 153 9.79 3.29 7.79
C GLY A 153 11.02 3.78 7.03
N ASP A 154 11.31 5.06 7.21
CA ASP A 154 12.42 5.73 6.54
C ASP A 154 13.79 5.23 7.05
N ALA A 155 14.70 4.93 6.12
CA ALA A 155 16.07 4.57 6.44
C ALA A 155 16.91 5.78 6.88
N PRO A 156 17.80 5.65 7.88
CA PRO A 156 18.79 6.67 8.21
C PRO A 156 19.65 7.03 6.98
N GLY A 157 19.75 8.32 6.65
CA GLY A 157 20.45 8.77 5.43
C GLY A 157 19.54 8.87 4.19
N GLY A 158 18.26 8.55 4.33
CA GLY A 158 17.24 8.65 3.30
C GLY A 158 16.99 7.30 2.63
N GLY A 159 15.73 7.01 2.32
CA GLY A 159 15.29 5.73 1.75
C GLY A 159 14.32 5.03 2.63
N TYR A 160 14.12 3.76 2.32
CA TYR A 160 13.20 2.91 3.03
C TYR A 160 13.99 1.77 3.66
N GLN A 161 13.58 1.40 4.87
CA GLN A 161 14.12 0.26 5.55
C GLN A 161 13.65 -1.02 4.87
N THR A 162 14.44 -2.07 5.00
CA THR A 162 13.99 -3.43 4.71
C THR A 162 13.38 -4.05 5.96
N LEU A 163 12.67 -5.17 5.79
CA LEU A 163 12.34 -6.05 6.90
C LEU A 163 13.58 -6.34 7.76
N ASN A 164 13.37 -6.40 9.07
CA ASN A 164 14.39 -6.87 9.98
C ASN A 164 14.73 -8.33 9.64
N PRO A 165 16.01 -8.74 9.63
CA PRO A 165 16.36 -10.15 9.61
C PRO A 165 15.58 -11.00 10.63
N ARG A 166 15.27 -10.47 11.81
CA ARG A 166 14.42 -11.13 12.83
C ARG A 166 13.00 -11.40 12.34
N GLN A 167 12.39 -10.51 11.57
CA GLN A 167 11.07 -10.72 10.97
C GLN A 167 11.14 -11.80 9.89
N VAL A 168 12.21 -11.81 9.08
CA VAL A 168 12.43 -12.88 8.07
C VAL A 168 12.61 -14.24 8.75
N PHE A 169 13.41 -14.32 9.82
CA PHE A 169 13.56 -15.56 10.59
C PHE A 169 12.26 -15.99 11.26
N TRP A 170 11.52 -15.04 11.82
CA TRP A 170 10.20 -15.29 12.39
C TRP A 170 9.24 -15.87 11.34
N TYR A 171 9.15 -15.28 10.15
CA TYR A 171 8.29 -15.77 9.08
C TYR A 171 8.59 -17.24 8.75
N LYS A 172 9.88 -17.60 8.61
CA LYS A 172 10.29 -18.98 8.37
C LYS A 172 9.84 -19.92 9.50
N GLY A 173 9.97 -19.48 10.74
CA GLY A 173 9.47 -20.20 11.91
C GLY A 173 7.95 -20.36 11.87
N ALA A 174 7.20 -19.29 11.58
CA ALA A 174 5.74 -19.32 11.49
C ALA A 174 5.24 -20.25 10.39
N ARG A 175 5.84 -20.20 9.20
CA ARG A 175 5.60 -21.15 8.09
C ARG A 175 5.84 -22.59 8.54
N ASP A 176 6.97 -22.86 9.18
CA ASP A 176 7.34 -24.20 9.63
C ASP A 176 6.40 -24.70 10.75
N THR A 177 5.91 -23.80 11.61
CA THR A 177 4.86 -24.09 12.60
C THR A 177 3.55 -24.49 11.93
N PHE A 178 3.06 -23.72 10.97
CA PHE A 178 1.86 -24.11 10.20
C PHE A 178 2.06 -25.47 9.50
N GLU A 179 3.22 -25.70 8.88
CA GLU A 179 3.52 -26.97 8.22
C GLU A 179 3.49 -28.15 9.20
N GLN A 180 4.07 -27.97 10.39
CA GLN A 180 4.10 -29.00 11.43
C GLN A 180 2.71 -29.29 11.99
N GLU A 181 1.90 -28.25 12.25
CA GLU A 181 0.58 -28.40 12.88
C GLU A 181 -0.45 -29.00 11.93
N HIS A 182 -0.37 -28.67 10.63
CA HIS A 182 -1.35 -29.12 9.63
C HIS A 182 -0.84 -30.26 8.72
N GLY A 183 0.42 -30.70 8.90
CA GLY A 183 1.02 -31.81 8.17
C GLY A 183 1.28 -31.53 6.68
N ARG A 184 1.14 -30.27 6.24
CA ARG A 184 1.39 -29.80 4.88
C ARG A 184 1.73 -28.32 4.89
N LEU A 185 2.46 -27.88 3.87
CA LEU A 185 2.70 -26.45 3.65
C LEU A 185 1.37 -25.71 3.42
N ILE A 186 1.16 -24.61 4.14
CA ILE A 186 -0.05 -23.78 4.02
C ILE A 186 0.23 -22.65 3.02
N PRO A 187 -0.57 -22.51 1.93
CA PRO A 187 -0.39 -21.43 0.99
C PRO A 187 -0.69 -20.08 1.65
N GLY A 188 0.16 -19.09 1.39
CA GLY A 188 0.12 -17.80 2.07
C GLY A 188 0.15 -16.56 1.17
N ILE A 189 -0.49 -15.50 1.65
CA ILE A 189 -0.40 -14.16 1.09
C ILE A 189 0.24 -13.22 2.11
N VAL A 190 1.14 -12.36 1.65
CA VAL A 190 1.82 -11.34 2.47
C VAL A 190 1.26 -9.96 2.15
N PHE A 191 0.99 -9.20 3.20
CA PHE A 191 0.59 -7.80 3.17
C PHE A 191 1.60 -6.96 3.94
N GLN A 192 2.15 -5.93 3.29
CA GLN A 192 3.13 -5.01 3.90
C GLN A 192 2.98 -3.61 3.32
N HIS A 193 3.65 -2.62 3.90
CA HIS A 193 3.53 -1.24 3.41
C HIS A 193 4.52 -0.94 2.27
N ILE A 194 5.82 -1.10 2.51
CA ILE A 194 6.91 -0.75 1.57
C ILE A 194 7.12 -1.90 0.56
N PRO A 195 7.23 -1.59 -0.75
CA PRO A 195 7.50 -2.60 -1.78
C PRO A 195 8.92 -3.18 -1.69
N MET A 196 9.06 -4.45 -2.05
CA MET A 196 10.36 -5.08 -2.26
C MET A 196 11.08 -4.53 -3.51
N PRO A 197 12.43 -4.54 -3.57
CA PRO A 197 13.19 -4.23 -4.79
C PRO A 197 12.71 -4.97 -6.04
N GLU A 198 12.20 -6.19 -5.88
CA GLU A 198 11.69 -7.04 -6.94
C GLU A 198 10.52 -6.49 -7.73
N TYR A 199 9.80 -5.49 -7.22
CA TYR A 199 8.76 -4.82 -8.00
C TYR A 199 9.34 -4.19 -9.28
N TYR A 200 10.61 -3.78 -9.30
CA TYR A 200 11.27 -3.34 -10.54
C TYR A 200 11.45 -4.45 -11.57
N ARG A 201 11.44 -5.73 -11.17
CA ARG A 201 11.53 -6.87 -12.11
C ARG A 201 10.26 -7.02 -12.96
N LEU A 202 9.15 -6.41 -12.55
CA LEU A 202 7.91 -6.30 -13.33
C LEU A 202 7.92 -5.14 -14.34
N LEU A 203 9.00 -4.35 -14.36
CA LEU A 203 9.14 -3.17 -15.19
C LEU A 203 10.17 -3.39 -16.29
N LYS A 204 9.95 -2.75 -17.44
CA LYS A 204 10.88 -2.72 -18.56
C LYS A 204 11.50 -1.34 -18.70
N LYS A 205 12.82 -1.27 -18.60
CA LYS A 205 13.58 -0.03 -18.82
C LYS A 205 13.36 0.46 -20.25
N THR A 206 13.18 1.77 -20.41
CA THR A 206 12.86 2.41 -21.67
C THR A 206 13.43 3.82 -21.78
N ASP A 207 13.19 4.48 -22.91
CA ASP A 207 13.55 5.87 -23.13
C ASP A 207 12.54 6.83 -22.53
N LYS A 208 12.99 8.03 -22.14
CA LYS A 208 12.14 9.12 -21.61
C LYS A 208 11.00 9.55 -22.54
N LYS A 209 11.07 9.20 -23.83
CA LYS A 209 10.09 9.57 -24.85
C LYS A 209 8.98 8.53 -25.01
N THR A 210 9.14 7.35 -24.42
CA THR A 210 8.15 6.28 -24.48
C THR A 210 6.87 6.72 -23.78
N LYS A 211 5.72 6.50 -24.41
CA LYS A 211 4.41 6.86 -23.84
C LYS A 211 4.20 6.07 -22.54
N GLY A 212 3.84 6.78 -21.47
CA GLY A 212 3.63 6.18 -20.16
C GLY A 212 4.91 5.88 -19.39
N ALA A 213 6.09 6.30 -19.90
CA ALA A 213 7.33 6.13 -19.18
C ALA A 213 7.36 6.98 -17.89
N VAL A 214 7.64 6.32 -16.77
CA VAL A 214 7.81 6.96 -15.46
C VAL A 214 9.31 7.07 -15.18
N ARG A 215 9.74 8.25 -14.74
CA ARG A 215 11.12 8.48 -14.30
C ARG A 215 11.30 7.95 -12.88
N THR A 216 12.43 7.29 -12.63
CA THR A 216 12.74 6.70 -11.33
C THR A 216 13.91 7.41 -10.64
N TYR A 217 14.11 7.08 -9.36
CA TYR A 217 14.99 7.79 -8.43
C TYR A 217 15.88 6.80 -7.67
N ARG A 218 16.79 7.32 -6.84
CA ARG A 218 17.67 6.53 -5.96
C ARG A 218 18.52 5.49 -6.72
N THR A 219 18.45 4.21 -6.35
CA THR A 219 19.13 3.08 -6.99
C THR A 219 18.84 2.98 -8.49
N HIS A 220 17.73 3.56 -8.95
CA HIS A 220 17.33 3.66 -10.36
C HIS A 220 17.30 5.11 -10.86
N ALA A 221 18.18 5.98 -10.35
CA ALA A 221 18.18 7.40 -10.68
C ALA A 221 18.34 7.69 -12.18
N ASN A 222 17.45 8.53 -12.72
CA ASN A 222 17.43 8.96 -14.12
C ASN A 222 17.10 7.86 -15.14
N GLU A 223 16.68 6.70 -14.66
CA GLU A 223 16.11 5.67 -15.51
C GLU A 223 14.63 5.95 -15.75
N TYR A 224 14.09 5.31 -16.80
CA TYR A 224 12.68 5.42 -17.17
C TYR A 224 12.13 4.02 -17.40
N TYR A 225 10.92 3.78 -16.93
CA TYR A 225 10.31 2.46 -16.94
C TYR A 225 8.86 2.51 -17.43
N VAL A 226 8.42 1.41 -18.01
CA VAL A 226 7.01 1.07 -18.26
C VAL A 226 6.74 -0.32 -17.68
N LEU A 227 5.47 -0.70 -17.54
CA LEU A 227 5.12 -2.09 -17.22
C LEU A 227 5.66 -3.04 -18.29
N ASP A 228 6.28 -4.14 -17.86
CA ASP A 228 6.78 -5.18 -18.76
C ASP A 228 5.60 -6.04 -19.26
N PRO A 229 5.23 -5.99 -20.55
CA PRO A 229 4.06 -6.69 -21.08
C PRO A 229 4.13 -8.22 -20.95
N GLU A 230 5.32 -8.77 -20.71
CA GLU A 230 5.51 -10.20 -20.51
C GLU A 230 5.30 -10.63 -19.04
N LYS A 231 5.20 -9.67 -18.11
CA LYS A 231 5.14 -9.95 -16.65
C LYS A 231 3.98 -9.31 -15.92
N TYR A 232 3.50 -8.15 -16.37
CA TYR A 232 2.34 -7.52 -15.75
C TYR A 232 1.06 -8.25 -16.17
N ARG A 233 0.11 -8.34 -15.24
CA ARG A 233 -1.23 -8.92 -15.46
C ARG A 233 -2.29 -7.84 -15.61
N SER A 234 -2.27 -6.84 -14.73
CA SER A 234 -3.29 -5.79 -14.70
C SER A 234 -2.80 -4.52 -13.98
N GLY A 235 -3.63 -3.49 -13.97
CA GLY A 235 -3.42 -2.23 -13.24
C GLY A 235 -2.51 -1.23 -13.98
N SER A 236 -1.99 -0.24 -13.24
CA SER A 236 -1.21 0.84 -13.82
C SER A 236 0.03 1.22 -13.00
N PHE A 237 1.10 1.55 -13.72
CA PHE A 237 2.32 2.14 -13.18
C PHE A 237 2.32 3.64 -13.46
N LYS A 238 2.22 4.44 -12.41
CA LYS A 238 1.98 5.89 -12.50
C LYS A 238 3.01 6.72 -11.73
N GLU A 239 3.80 6.08 -10.88
CA GLU A 239 4.91 6.72 -10.17
C GLU A 239 6.00 5.71 -9.83
N ALA A 240 7.20 6.23 -9.54
CA ALA A 240 8.37 5.39 -9.29
C ALA A 240 8.12 4.46 -8.09
N VAL A 241 8.58 3.22 -8.19
CA VAL A 241 8.50 2.26 -7.09
C VAL A 241 9.51 2.68 -6.01
N SER A 242 9.00 2.93 -4.81
CA SER A 242 9.75 3.46 -3.66
C SER A 242 10.31 2.32 -2.82
N ILE A 243 11.36 1.69 -3.35
CA ILE A 243 11.98 0.49 -2.75
C ILE A 243 13.09 0.83 -1.73
N PRO A 244 13.39 -0.08 -0.80
CA PRO A 244 14.63 -0.05 -0.03
C PRO A 244 15.87 -0.14 -0.94
N ASP A 245 16.99 0.44 -0.50
CA ASP A 245 18.24 0.41 -1.27
C ASP A 245 18.95 -0.97 -1.20
N ASN A 246 18.54 -1.82 -0.26
CA ASN A 246 19.05 -3.18 -0.09
C ASN A 246 17.90 -4.18 -0.11
N ASN A 247 18.17 -5.46 -0.38
CA ASN A 247 17.13 -6.46 -0.63
C ASN A 247 16.74 -7.30 0.59
N ALA A 248 17.54 -7.28 1.66
CA ALA A 248 17.40 -8.13 2.87
C ALA A 248 17.08 -9.64 2.67
N ARG A 249 17.14 -10.15 1.44
CA ARG A 249 16.72 -11.50 1.03
C ARG A 249 15.25 -11.81 1.34
N GLU A 250 14.41 -10.80 1.36
CA GLU A 250 12.98 -10.91 1.65
C GLU A 250 12.28 -11.78 0.59
N PHE A 251 12.41 -11.39 -0.68
CA PHE A 251 11.84 -12.12 -1.81
C PHE A 251 12.33 -13.58 -1.87
N GLU A 252 13.62 -13.82 -1.68
CA GLU A 252 14.17 -15.18 -1.67
C GLU A 252 13.62 -16.02 -0.52
N SER A 253 13.33 -15.40 0.63
CA SER A 253 12.76 -16.10 1.79
C SER A 253 11.30 -16.49 1.55
N PHE A 254 10.50 -15.60 0.95
CA PHE A 254 9.12 -15.90 0.57
C PHE A 254 9.02 -17.01 -0.50
N ARG A 255 10.00 -17.10 -1.39
CA ARG A 255 10.02 -18.14 -2.45
C ARG A 255 10.57 -19.48 -2.01
N GLU A 256 11.25 -19.54 -0.87
CA GLU A 256 12.13 -20.65 -0.50
C GLU A 256 11.44 -22.02 -0.52
N LYS A 257 10.21 -22.11 0.00
CA LYS A 257 9.41 -23.34 0.03
C LYS A 257 8.21 -23.33 -0.91
N GLY A 258 7.91 -22.20 -1.56
CA GLY A 258 6.74 -22.05 -2.43
C GLY A 258 5.40 -21.96 -1.68
N ASP A 259 5.42 -21.63 -0.39
CA ASP A 259 4.22 -21.37 0.41
C ASP A 259 3.58 -20.03 0.06
N ILE A 260 4.38 -18.98 -0.08
CA ILE A 260 3.86 -17.67 -0.43
C ILE A 260 3.58 -17.64 -1.93
N PHE A 261 2.35 -17.25 -2.30
CA PHE A 261 1.93 -17.08 -3.68
C PHE A 261 1.79 -15.60 -4.09
N ALA A 262 1.65 -14.69 -3.12
CA ALA A 262 1.49 -13.27 -3.39
C ALA A 262 2.04 -12.37 -2.27
N VAL A 263 2.56 -11.20 -2.66
CA VAL A 263 2.93 -10.09 -1.77
C VAL A 263 2.27 -8.82 -2.29
N TYR A 264 1.45 -8.17 -1.46
CA TYR A 264 0.78 -6.92 -1.80
C TYR A 264 1.20 -5.77 -0.90
N CYS A 265 1.38 -4.59 -1.51
CA CYS A 265 1.80 -3.39 -0.81
C CYS A 265 1.00 -2.13 -1.16
N GLY A 266 1.18 -1.10 -0.35
CA GLY A 266 0.70 0.27 -0.59
C GLY A 266 1.87 1.18 -0.90
N HIS A 267 2.01 2.27 -0.15
CA HIS A 267 3.11 3.23 -0.13
C HIS A 267 3.24 4.14 -1.37
N ASP A 268 3.15 3.58 -2.57
CA ASP A 268 3.09 4.35 -3.82
C ASP A 268 1.62 4.50 -4.25
N HIS A 269 1.01 5.60 -3.79
CA HIS A 269 -0.43 5.88 -3.80
C HIS A 269 -1.15 5.76 -5.14
N ARG A 270 -0.44 5.89 -6.28
CA ARG A 270 -0.97 5.85 -7.65
C ARG A 270 -0.75 4.53 -8.35
N ASN A 271 0.17 3.71 -7.85
CA ASN A 271 0.45 2.42 -8.45
C ASN A 271 -0.67 1.45 -8.10
N SER A 272 -1.03 0.61 -9.06
CA SER A 272 -2.10 -0.38 -8.90
C SER A 272 -1.83 -1.67 -9.68
N PHE A 273 -0.62 -1.80 -10.21
CA PHE A 273 -0.25 -2.92 -11.07
C PHE A 273 -0.07 -4.21 -10.28
N VAL A 274 -0.32 -5.33 -10.94
CA VAL A 274 -0.04 -6.68 -10.45
C VAL A 274 0.74 -7.40 -11.53
N GLY A 275 1.78 -8.15 -11.17
CA GLY A 275 2.53 -8.99 -12.09
C GLY A 275 3.13 -10.20 -11.39
N ASN A 276 3.59 -11.18 -12.16
CA ASN A 276 4.25 -12.36 -11.59
C ASN A 276 5.77 -12.27 -11.76
N CYS A 277 6.49 -12.51 -10.66
CA CYS A 277 7.94 -12.61 -10.65
C CYS A 277 8.35 -13.90 -9.94
N GLY A 278 8.82 -14.89 -10.71
CA GLY A 278 9.38 -16.11 -10.16
C GLY A 278 8.39 -16.97 -9.37
N GLY A 279 7.11 -16.97 -9.74
CA GLY A 279 6.06 -17.70 -9.03
C GLY A 279 5.36 -16.90 -7.93
N LEU A 280 5.81 -15.68 -7.63
CA LEU A 280 5.13 -14.76 -6.73
C LEU A 280 4.39 -13.67 -7.50
N ASP A 281 3.15 -13.41 -7.10
CA ASP A 281 2.47 -12.20 -7.49
C ASP A 281 2.94 -11.02 -6.64
N LEU A 282 3.39 -9.96 -7.30
CA LEU A 282 3.75 -8.70 -6.66
C LEU A 282 2.72 -7.65 -7.11
N GLY A 283 2.00 -7.07 -6.17
CA GLY A 283 0.84 -6.24 -6.48
C GLY A 283 0.71 -4.99 -5.61
N TYR A 284 0.27 -3.90 -6.22
CA TYR A 284 -0.05 -2.66 -5.51
C TYR A 284 -1.55 -2.51 -5.25
N THR A 285 -1.88 -1.97 -4.09
CA THR A 285 -3.18 -1.33 -3.85
C THR A 285 -2.96 0.18 -3.82
N PRO A 286 -3.67 0.96 -4.65
CA PRO A 286 -3.55 2.42 -4.62
C PRO A 286 -4.16 2.99 -3.34
N SER A 287 -3.84 4.24 -3.04
CA SER A 287 -4.34 4.93 -1.84
C SER A 287 -5.86 5.02 -1.81
N CYS A 288 -6.42 4.86 -0.60
CA CYS A 288 -7.85 5.03 -0.30
C CYS A 288 -8.18 6.42 0.29
N GLY A 289 -7.16 7.25 0.59
CA GLY A 289 -7.29 8.54 1.26
C GLY A 289 -7.58 9.74 0.36
N PHE A 290 -8.03 10.85 0.95
CA PHE A 290 -8.30 12.13 0.26
C PHE A 290 -7.65 13.36 0.94
N ASN A 291 -6.76 13.14 1.91
CA ASN A 291 -6.00 14.20 2.58
C ASN A 291 -4.52 14.25 2.17
N GLU A 292 -4.15 13.47 1.15
CA GLU A 292 -2.82 13.25 0.60
C GLU A 292 -2.83 13.17 -0.94
N TYR A 293 -1.65 13.03 -1.57
CA TYR A 293 -1.54 12.89 -3.02
C TYR A 293 -2.04 11.52 -3.48
N GLY A 294 -2.31 11.33 -4.77
CA GLY A 294 -2.74 10.02 -5.30
C GLY A 294 -3.40 10.14 -6.66
N ASP A 295 -4.20 9.15 -7.07
CA ASP A 295 -4.68 9.01 -8.45
C ASP A 295 -6.09 9.58 -8.69
N GLY A 296 -6.44 10.64 -7.96
CA GLY A 296 -7.73 11.32 -8.05
C GLY A 296 -8.91 10.38 -7.82
N VAL A 297 -9.92 10.40 -8.70
CA VAL A 297 -11.07 9.49 -8.60
C VAL A 297 -10.76 8.00 -8.82
N ASN A 298 -9.53 7.64 -9.21
CA ASN A 298 -9.12 6.23 -9.33
C ASN A 298 -8.54 5.66 -8.03
N ARG A 299 -8.49 6.45 -6.94
CA ARG A 299 -8.29 5.94 -5.58
C ARG A 299 -9.23 4.77 -5.31
N ALA A 300 -8.74 3.76 -4.60
CA ALA A 300 -9.47 2.50 -4.47
C ALA A 300 -9.13 1.77 -3.19
N ALA A 301 -9.98 0.80 -2.85
CA ALA A 301 -9.58 -0.39 -2.12
C ALA A 301 -9.39 -1.55 -3.09
N ARG A 302 -8.66 -2.59 -2.70
CA ARG A 302 -8.49 -3.81 -3.50
C ARG A 302 -9.20 -4.97 -2.84
N GLU A 303 -10.10 -5.61 -3.56
CA GLU A 303 -10.73 -6.85 -3.13
C GLU A 303 -9.93 -8.05 -3.61
N PHE A 304 -9.89 -9.08 -2.77
CA PHE A 304 -9.38 -10.41 -3.06
C PHE A 304 -10.48 -11.42 -2.78
N ILE A 305 -10.65 -12.37 -3.69
CA ILE A 305 -11.57 -13.50 -3.55
C ILE A 305 -10.71 -14.75 -3.66
N PHE A 306 -10.59 -15.44 -2.53
CA PHE A 306 -9.88 -16.72 -2.42
C PHE A 306 -10.90 -17.85 -2.52
N HIS A 307 -10.47 -18.99 -3.05
CA HIS A 307 -11.26 -20.20 -3.17
C HIS A 307 -10.65 -21.29 -2.30
N GLU A 308 -11.48 -22.01 -1.53
CA GLU A 308 -11.01 -22.96 -0.51
C GLU A 308 -10.11 -24.07 -1.10
N GLU A 309 -10.46 -24.56 -2.30
CA GLU A 309 -9.74 -25.65 -2.98
C GLU A 309 -8.34 -25.24 -3.48
N ASP A 310 -8.20 -23.98 -3.89
CA ASP A 310 -6.93 -23.41 -4.36
C ASP A 310 -6.84 -21.91 -4.04
N PRO A 311 -6.39 -21.56 -2.82
CA PRO A 311 -6.26 -20.17 -2.41
C PRO A 311 -5.24 -19.39 -3.28
N ALA A 312 -4.28 -20.06 -3.92
CA ALA A 312 -3.29 -19.39 -4.76
C ALA A 312 -3.87 -18.94 -6.12
N ALA A 313 -5.00 -19.51 -6.56
CA ALA A 313 -5.74 -19.11 -7.76
C ALA A 313 -6.72 -17.95 -7.53
N TYR A 314 -6.46 -17.12 -6.52
CA TYR A 314 -7.32 -15.99 -6.13
C TYR A 314 -7.64 -15.01 -7.27
N GLU A 315 -8.78 -14.36 -7.15
CA GLU A 315 -9.18 -13.23 -8.00
C GLU A 315 -8.95 -11.91 -7.26
N THR A 316 -8.64 -10.84 -7.99
CA THR A 316 -8.54 -9.50 -7.40
C THR A 316 -9.08 -8.41 -8.32
N ARG A 317 -9.73 -7.40 -7.73
CA ARG A 317 -10.21 -6.22 -8.45
C ARG A 317 -10.05 -4.95 -7.63
N LEU A 318 -9.92 -3.82 -8.32
CA LEU A 318 -9.95 -2.50 -7.72
C LEU A 318 -11.39 -2.02 -7.57
N LEU A 319 -11.72 -1.53 -6.40
CA LEU A 319 -12.99 -0.88 -6.07
C LEU A 319 -12.76 0.63 -6.02
N THR A 320 -12.82 1.27 -7.18
CA THR A 320 -12.42 2.68 -7.32
C THR A 320 -13.51 3.64 -6.86
N TYR A 321 -13.11 4.83 -6.38
CA TYR A 321 -14.05 5.91 -6.07
C TYR A 321 -14.91 6.27 -7.27
N LYS A 322 -14.31 6.30 -8.47
CA LYS A 322 -15.03 6.59 -9.72
C LYS A 322 -16.17 5.61 -9.98
N ASP A 323 -15.93 4.31 -9.78
CA ASP A 323 -16.91 3.27 -10.08
C ASP A 323 -17.97 3.14 -8.98
N LEU A 324 -17.57 3.37 -7.72
CA LEU A 324 -18.45 3.21 -6.56
C LEU A 324 -19.24 4.48 -6.17
N VAL A 325 -18.70 5.66 -6.46
CA VAL A 325 -19.23 6.96 -6.02
C VAL A 325 -19.48 7.88 -7.20
N GLY A 326 -18.53 7.95 -8.14
CA GLY A 326 -18.63 8.76 -9.35
C GLY A 326 -17.41 9.65 -9.61
N GLY A 327 -17.42 10.37 -10.73
CA GLY A 327 -16.28 11.18 -11.19
C GLY A 327 -16.11 12.56 -10.54
N LYS A 328 -16.81 12.86 -9.43
CA LYS A 328 -16.80 14.19 -8.79
C LYS A 328 -16.65 14.04 -7.27
N PRO A 329 -15.44 14.18 -6.71
CA PRO A 329 -15.25 14.20 -5.27
C PRO A 329 -15.80 15.48 -4.67
N SER A 330 -16.00 15.52 -3.34
CA SER A 330 -16.55 16.68 -2.63
C SER A 330 -15.69 17.95 -2.81
N ARG A 331 -14.39 17.80 -3.05
CA ARG A 331 -13.42 18.89 -3.26
C ARG A 331 -12.65 18.72 -4.58
N PRO A 332 -13.27 18.94 -5.75
CA PRO A 332 -12.69 18.60 -7.06
C PRO A 332 -11.39 19.36 -7.38
N PHE A 333 -11.29 20.64 -7.02
CA PHE A 333 -10.06 21.41 -7.22
C PHE A 333 -8.91 20.94 -6.33
N ARG A 334 -9.22 20.50 -5.10
CA ARG A 334 -8.21 19.97 -4.17
C ARG A 334 -7.71 18.62 -4.66
N ASP A 335 -8.62 17.75 -5.07
CA ASP A 335 -8.29 16.43 -5.62
C ASP A 335 -7.42 16.55 -6.88
N PHE A 336 -7.79 17.44 -7.81
CA PHE A 336 -6.97 17.74 -8.98
C PHE A 336 -5.57 18.23 -8.60
N ALA A 337 -5.45 19.12 -7.60
CA ALA A 337 -4.14 19.56 -7.14
C ALA A 337 -3.33 18.39 -6.56
N TYR A 338 -3.96 17.56 -5.72
CA TYR A 338 -3.33 16.38 -5.10
C TYR A 338 -2.94 15.32 -6.13
N SER A 339 -3.66 15.17 -7.23
CA SER A 339 -3.28 14.24 -8.29
C SER A 339 -2.01 14.66 -9.04
N HIS A 340 -1.58 15.92 -8.92
CA HIS A 340 -0.38 16.45 -9.58
C HIS A 340 0.79 16.71 -8.61
N ILE A 341 0.59 16.56 -7.30
CA ILE A 341 1.65 16.70 -6.29
C ILE A 341 2.75 15.66 -6.57
N PRO A 342 4.04 16.04 -6.53
CA PRO A 342 5.13 15.08 -6.64
C PRO A 342 5.05 14.02 -5.52
N ALA A 343 5.24 12.76 -5.86
CA ALA A 343 5.23 11.64 -4.91
C ALA A 343 6.43 11.71 -3.96
N THR A 344 7.59 12.13 -4.47
CA THR A 344 8.85 12.18 -3.70
C THR A 344 9.49 13.58 -3.73
N LYS A 345 10.41 13.82 -2.78
CA LYS A 345 11.21 15.06 -2.75
C LYS A 345 12.07 15.20 -4.01
N GLU A 346 12.61 14.09 -4.51
CA GLU A 346 13.42 14.01 -5.71
C GLU A 346 12.61 14.38 -6.95
N GLU A 347 11.37 13.90 -7.05
CA GLU A 347 10.45 14.31 -8.11
C GLU A 347 10.15 15.81 -8.01
N ALA A 348 9.90 16.33 -6.81
CA ALA A 348 9.66 17.76 -6.60
C ALA A 348 10.86 18.61 -7.07
N VAL A 349 12.07 18.25 -6.67
CA VAL A 349 13.31 18.92 -7.10
C VAL A 349 13.48 18.84 -8.63
N ALA A 350 13.20 17.69 -9.23
CA ALA A 350 13.29 17.52 -10.68
C ALA A 350 12.27 18.38 -11.43
N LYS A 351 11.02 18.47 -10.95
CA LYS A 351 10.00 19.37 -11.50
C LYS A 351 10.42 20.83 -11.38
N ILE A 352 10.92 21.26 -10.22
CA ILE A 352 11.42 22.63 -10.02
C ILE A 352 12.55 22.97 -10.98
N LYS A 353 13.57 22.10 -11.12
CA LYS A 353 14.68 22.28 -12.07
C LYS A 353 14.19 22.45 -13.51
N LYS A 354 13.19 21.66 -13.91
CA LYS A 354 12.57 21.76 -15.24
C LYS A 354 11.90 23.14 -15.43
N TYR A 355 11.11 23.59 -14.46
CA TYR A 355 10.45 24.90 -14.53
C TYR A 355 11.45 26.06 -14.61
N VAL A 356 12.49 26.05 -13.78
CA VAL A 356 13.55 27.09 -13.80
C VAL A 356 14.27 27.13 -15.15
N LEU A 357 14.54 25.97 -15.77
CA LEU A 357 15.13 25.91 -17.10
C LEU A 357 14.21 26.52 -18.17
N PHE A 358 12.90 26.19 -18.14
CA PHE A 358 11.94 26.73 -19.09
C PHE A 358 11.73 28.25 -18.93
N THR A 359 11.66 28.77 -17.71
CA THR A 359 11.54 30.21 -17.49
C THR A 359 12.81 30.94 -17.90
N GLY A 360 14.00 30.38 -17.64
CA GLY A 360 15.27 30.92 -18.11
C GLY A 360 15.36 30.96 -19.65
N LEU A 361 14.95 29.89 -20.34
CA LEU A 361 14.91 29.83 -21.81
C LEU A 361 13.90 30.82 -22.40
N ALA A 362 12.73 30.99 -21.78
CA ALA A 362 11.73 31.95 -22.23
C ALA A 362 12.25 33.39 -22.12
N ILE A 363 12.92 33.74 -21.00
CA ILE A 363 13.54 35.06 -20.81
C ILE A 363 14.63 35.30 -21.87
N ALA A 364 15.52 34.32 -22.10
CA ALA A 364 16.56 34.41 -23.12
C ALA A 364 15.99 34.57 -24.54
N GLY A 365 14.92 33.84 -24.87
CA GLY A 365 14.21 33.98 -26.14
C GLY A 365 13.62 35.38 -26.34
N VAL A 366 12.97 35.94 -25.32
CA VAL A 366 12.45 37.33 -25.36
C VAL A 366 13.58 38.35 -25.55
N GLN A 367 14.72 38.16 -24.88
CA GLN A 367 15.89 39.03 -25.04
C GLN A 367 16.50 38.93 -26.45
N ALA A 368 16.59 37.74 -27.02
CA ALA A 368 17.07 37.52 -28.39
C ALA A 368 16.13 38.15 -29.45
N VAL A 369 14.81 38.01 -29.29
CA VAL A 369 13.83 38.67 -30.18
C VAL A 369 13.94 40.19 -30.07
N ARG A 370 14.08 40.73 -28.85
CA ARG A 370 14.31 42.17 -28.63
C ARG A 370 15.60 42.67 -29.26
N SER A 371 16.69 41.90 -29.21
CA SER A 371 17.97 42.29 -29.80
C SER A 371 17.94 42.28 -31.33
N VAL A 372 17.29 41.29 -31.94
CA VAL A 372 17.04 41.22 -33.39
C VAL A 372 16.14 42.36 -33.86
N TYR A 373 15.06 42.66 -33.12
CA TYR A 373 14.17 43.78 -33.44
C TYR A 373 14.89 45.14 -33.35
N LYS A 374 15.75 45.34 -32.34
CA LYS A 374 16.59 46.54 -32.24
C LYS A 374 17.61 46.65 -33.38
N ARG A 375 18.15 45.53 -33.88
CA ARG A 375 19.08 45.51 -35.03
C ARG A 375 18.41 45.76 -36.38
N ARG A 376 17.11 45.48 -36.53
CA ARG A 376 16.32 45.77 -37.75
C ARG A 376 15.78 47.20 -37.81
N LYS A 377 15.82 47.94 -36.71
CA LYS A 377 15.39 49.35 -36.61
C LYS A 377 16.53 50.37 -36.73
N LYS A 378 17.77 49.88 -36.83
CA LYS A 378 18.93 50.63 -37.31
C LYS A 378 19.19 50.19 -38.74
#